data_AF-A0A2E7AM07-F1
#
_entry.id   AF-A0A2E7AM07-F1
#
_cell.length_a   1.000
_cell.length_b   1.000
_cell.length_c   1.000
_cell.angle_alpha   90.00
_cell.angle_beta   90.00
_cell.angle_gamma   90.00
#
_symmetry.space_group_name_H-M   'P 1'
#
loop_
_entity.id
_entity.type
_entity.pdbx_description
1 polymer ?
#
loop_
_entity_poly.entity_id
_entity_poly.type
_entity_poly.pdbx_seq_one_letter_code
_entity_poly.pdbx_strand_id
1 'polypeptide(L)'
;MDVFERAFHQTAWGPFGIPIILRAPDARKTEVMLVRVGSSLLTGPVEFITIAQLKQTANETPREAFFYAQLQDCSEKKTKSGSPYLELTLADATSNFSLKVWSNHSQFAELSELPSGSCVRAEGRWSQNQYGIDGADWQMRGLNDSETEDFLRGDPATARKQQQDWDHIVNSCAALTDPRLHALANKFLEDFGERFRRAAAARRNHHARRGGLVEHVSQMMRTASAICDAYPDLNEDLLLSGVLFHDCGKLWENNYPETGFAQNLNLHGEMMGHIPLGIELVNKLWRDLSGSSRASAWATLSPPSDLVRIHLLHLIASHHGTREFGSPTLPSTPEAFALHYIDNLDAKYEMLTMAYEANNELAPGILARQFPLPANPISPLPSFEPSR
;
A
#
# COMPACT_ATOMS: atom_id res chain seq x y z
N MET A 1 53.63 -3.09 -18.84
CA MET A 1 54.24 -4.20 -18.09
C MET A 1 54.34 -3.75 -16.66
N ASP A 2 53.53 -4.13 -15.69
CA ASP A 2 52.34 -4.98 -15.51
C ASP A 2 52.24 -5.00 -13.96
N VAL A 3 51.13 -5.13 -13.24
CA VAL A 3 49.71 -5.32 -13.48
C VAL A 3 49.05 -5.01 -12.12
N PHE A 4 47.85 -4.45 -12.19
CA PHE A 4 46.86 -4.26 -11.12
C PHE A 4 46.90 -5.32 -10.00
N GLU A 5 47.05 -4.85 -8.76
CA GLU A 5 46.72 -5.63 -7.56
C GLU A 5 45.23 -5.54 -7.24
N ARG A 6 44.70 -6.69 -6.80
CA ARG A 6 43.31 -7.10 -6.81
C ARG A 6 42.52 -6.47 -5.67
N ALA A 7 41.49 -5.68 -5.99
CA ALA A 7 40.38 -5.45 -5.08
C ALA A 7 39.46 -6.68 -5.10
N PHE A 8 39.41 -7.41 -3.98
CA PHE A 8 38.46 -8.50 -3.77
C PHE A 8 37.03 -7.94 -3.70
N HIS A 9 36.24 -8.15 -4.77
CA HIS A 9 34.79 -8.00 -4.70
C HIS A 9 34.19 -9.27 -4.11
N GLN A 10 33.55 -9.15 -2.94
CA GLN A 10 32.63 -10.18 -2.45
C GLN A 10 31.30 -10.06 -3.22
N THR A 11 31.06 -10.98 -4.15
CA THR A 11 29.79 -11.09 -4.85
C THR A 11 28.79 -11.84 -3.98
N ALA A 12 27.77 -11.16 -3.46
CA ALA A 12 26.60 -11.82 -2.87
C ALA A 12 25.53 -12.04 -3.96
N TRP A 13 24.95 -13.23 -3.99
CA TRP A 13 23.96 -13.63 -5.00
C TRP A 13 22.55 -13.40 -4.45
N GLY A 14 21.75 -12.63 -5.17
CA GLY A 14 20.33 -12.44 -4.87
C GLY A 14 19.47 -13.63 -5.32
N PRO A 15 18.20 -13.68 -4.87
CA PRO A 15 17.25 -14.78 -5.11
C PRO A 15 17.02 -15.15 -6.59
N PHE A 16 17.39 -14.28 -7.54
CA PHE A 16 17.18 -14.48 -8.97
C PHE A 16 18.45 -14.78 -9.78
N GLY A 17 19.60 -15.05 -9.14
CA GLY A 17 20.85 -15.32 -9.88
C GLY A 17 21.39 -14.09 -10.65
N ILE A 18 20.96 -12.89 -10.28
CA ILE A 18 21.43 -11.61 -10.83
C ILE A 18 22.53 -11.08 -9.89
N PRO A 19 23.68 -10.62 -10.40
CA PRO A 19 24.72 -10.00 -9.57
C PRO A 19 24.17 -8.73 -8.91
N ILE A 20 24.25 -8.65 -7.59
CA ILE A 20 24.01 -7.41 -6.86
C ILE A 20 25.24 -6.52 -7.08
N ILE A 21 25.15 -5.59 -8.02
CA ILE A 21 26.12 -4.50 -8.10
C ILE A 21 25.79 -3.54 -6.95
N LEU A 22 26.50 -3.69 -5.82
CA LEU A 22 26.57 -2.64 -4.81
C LEU A 22 27.31 -1.45 -5.44
N ARG A 23 26.58 -0.58 -6.14
CA ARG A 23 27.07 0.77 -6.38
C ARG A 23 27.11 1.46 -5.03
N ALA A 24 28.32 1.72 -4.53
CA ALA A 24 28.51 2.72 -3.49
C ALA A 24 27.76 3.99 -3.93
N PRO A 25 26.90 4.58 -3.07
CA PRO A 25 26.27 5.84 -3.41
C PRO A 25 27.38 6.88 -3.61
N ASP A 26 27.39 7.49 -4.79
CA ASP A 26 28.22 8.65 -5.08
C ASP A 26 27.82 9.75 -4.09
N ALA A 27 28.68 9.98 -3.10
CA ALA A 27 28.41 10.82 -1.95
C ALA A 27 28.57 12.30 -2.31
N ARG A 28 27.65 12.82 -3.12
CA ARG A 28 27.34 14.25 -3.22
C ARG A 28 25.84 14.44 -3.51
N LYS A 29 24.98 14.02 -2.57
CA LYS A 29 23.65 14.62 -2.42
C LYS A 29 23.82 15.84 -1.54
N THR A 30 23.74 17.03 -2.13
CA THR A 30 23.47 18.23 -1.36
C THR A 30 22.06 18.04 -0.79
N GLU A 31 21.94 17.74 0.50
CA GLU A 31 20.64 17.76 1.18
C GLU A 31 20.15 19.20 1.17
N VAL A 32 19.21 19.50 0.27
CA VAL A 32 18.41 20.72 0.33
C VAL A 32 17.46 20.53 1.51
N MET A 33 17.90 20.94 2.71
CA MET A 33 17.01 21.07 3.85
C MET A 33 16.17 22.34 3.65
N LEU A 34 14.85 22.20 3.64
CA LEU A 34 13.96 23.34 3.88
C LEU A 34 14.34 23.93 5.24
N VAL A 35 14.95 25.11 5.23
CA VAL A 35 15.39 25.79 6.44
C VAL A 35 14.15 26.33 7.15
N ARG A 36 14.10 26.21 8.48
CA ARG A 36 13.05 26.83 9.30
C ARG A 36 12.98 28.33 8.98
N VAL A 37 11.86 28.76 8.40
CA VAL A 37 11.49 30.17 8.41
C VAL A 37 10.68 30.40 9.68
N GLY A 38 11.29 30.94 10.74
CA GLY A 38 10.60 31.50 11.90
C GLY A 38 9.84 30.55 12.84
N SER A 39 9.29 31.15 13.91
CA SER A 39 8.28 30.54 14.80
C SER A 39 6.99 30.25 14.03
N SER A 40 6.16 29.31 14.51
CA SER A 40 4.86 29.00 13.88
C SER A 40 4.08 30.29 13.58
N LEU A 41 3.53 30.39 12.36
CA LEU A 41 2.72 31.53 11.92
C LEU A 41 1.32 31.53 12.54
N LEU A 42 0.99 30.52 13.33
CA LEU A 42 -0.36 30.22 13.79
C LEU A 42 -0.56 30.69 15.23
N THR A 43 -1.72 31.29 15.49
CA THR A 43 -1.96 32.06 16.72
C THR A 43 -2.87 31.35 17.73
N GLY A 44 -3.18 30.06 17.52
CA GLY A 44 -4.01 29.23 18.40
C GLY A 44 -3.67 27.73 18.38
N PRO A 45 -4.46 26.87 19.06
CA PRO A 45 -4.32 25.42 18.94
C PRO A 45 -4.61 25.00 17.49
N VAL A 46 -3.58 24.52 16.79
CA VAL A 46 -3.67 24.18 15.37
C VAL A 46 -4.09 22.74 15.21
N GLU A 47 -5.14 22.52 14.44
CA GLU A 47 -5.62 21.19 14.09
C GLU A 47 -4.72 20.55 13.01
N PHE A 48 -4.30 19.31 13.27
CA PHE A 48 -3.77 18.43 12.22
C PHE A 48 -4.94 17.94 11.37
N ILE A 49 -4.84 18.11 10.05
CA ILE A 49 -5.83 17.60 9.10
C ILE A 49 -5.15 16.79 8.00
N THR A 50 -5.85 15.81 7.44
CA THR A 50 -5.41 15.14 6.21
C THR A 50 -5.72 16.00 4.98
N ILE A 51 -5.11 15.71 3.84
CA ILE A 51 -5.40 16.42 2.59
C ILE A 51 -6.86 16.20 2.16
N ALA A 52 -7.43 15.01 2.39
CA ALA A 52 -8.85 14.76 2.14
C ALA A 52 -9.74 15.65 3.02
N GLN A 53 -9.45 15.76 4.32
CA GLN A 53 -10.19 16.64 5.23
C GLN A 53 -10.03 18.11 4.84
N LEU A 54 -8.83 18.52 4.41
CA LEU A 54 -8.60 19.87 3.89
C LEU A 54 -9.51 20.14 2.70
N LYS A 55 -9.60 19.23 1.72
CA LYS A 55 -10.50 19.38 0.57
C LYS A 55 -11.99 19.42 0.93
N GLN A 56 -12.40 18.69 1.97
CA GLN A 56 -13.80 18.62 2.38
C GLN A 56 -14.24 19.84 3.19
N THR A 57 -13.32 20.40 3.99
CA THR A 57 -13.64 21.46 4.96
C THR A 57 -13.22 22.85 4.48
N ALA A 58 -12.25 22.95 3.57
CA ALA A 58 -11.83 24.20 2.99
C ALA A 58 -12.95 24.82 2.15
N ASN A 59 -13.14 26.11 2.33
CA ASN A 59 -14.04 26.94 1.54
C ASN A 59 -13.33 28.27 1.26
N GLU A 60 -14.06 29.26 0.76
CA GLU A 60 -13.49 30.58 0.44
C GLU A 60 -12.94 31.32 1.67
N THR A 61 -13.34 30.92 2.89
CA THR A 61 -12.80 31.47 4.15
C THR A 61 -11.56 30.69 4.59
N PRO A 62 -10.37 31.34 4.65
CA PRO A 62 -9.15 30.66 5.07
C PRO A 62 -9.21 30.17 6.52
N ARG A 63 -8.77 28.93 6.77
CA ARG A 63 -8.70 28.31 8.10
C ARG A 63 -7.27 27.93 8.46
N GLU A 64 -6.89 28.19 9.71
CA GLU A 64 -5.60 27.75 10.25
C GLU A 64 -5.58 26.23 10.39
N ALA A 65 -4.60 25.59 9.75
CA ALA A 65 -4.36 24.15 9.90
C ALA A 65 -2.91 23.82 9.54
N PHE A 66 -2.48 22.63 9.96
CA PHE A 66 -1.28 22.02 9.42
C PHE A 66 -1.53 20.60 8.96
N PHE A 67 -0.76 20.16 7.98
CA PHE A 67 -0.79 18.80 7.47
C PHE A 67 0.62 18.35 7.07
N TYR A 68 0.78 17.04 6.96
CA TYR A 68 1.97 16.43 6.40
C TYR A 68 1.70 16.05 4.94
N ALA A 69 2.68 16.25 4.07
CA ALA A 69 2.59 15.92 2.66
C ALA A 69 3.94 15.45 2.12
N GLN A 70 3.89 14.58 1.12
CA GLN A 70 5.02 14.30 0.24
C GLN A 70 4.89 15.13 -1.03
N LEU A 71 5.98 15.78 -1.43
CA LEU A 71 6.09 16.41 -2.74
C LEU A 71 6.19 15.32 -3.81
N GLN A 72 5.18 15.17 -4.66
CA GLN A 72 5.21 14.22 -5.78
C GLN A 72 5.82 14.83 -7.04
N ASP A 73 5.51 16.09 -7.33
CA ASP A 73 6.00 16.80 -8.50
C ASP A 73 6.16 18.29 -8.18
N CYS A 74 7.16 18.93 -8.78
CA CYS A 74 7.38 20.37 -8.72
C CYS A 74 7.70 20.86 -10.13
N SER A 75 6.79 21.62 -10.73
CA SER A 75 6.97 22.16 -12.08
C SER A 75 7.01 23.69 -12.07
N GLU A 76 8.05 24.27 -12.67
CA GLU A 76 8.10 25.71 -12.89
C GLU A 76 7.30 26.07 -14.16
N LYS A 77 6.37 27.00 -14.01
CA LYS A 77 5.51 27.52 -15.07
C LYS A 77 5.58 29.03 -15.13
N LYS A 78 5.05 29.62 -16.20
CA LYS A 78 4.98 31.08 -16.37
C LYS A 78 3.53 31.54 -16.46
N THR A 79 3.25 32.66 -15.82
CA THR A 79 1.99 33.40 -15.97
C THR A 79 1.86 34.00 -17.37
N LYS A 80 0.67 34.49 -17.73
CA LYS A 80 0.47 35.23 -18.99
C LYS A 80 1.37 36.47 -19.12
N SER A 81 1.76 37.09 -18.01
CA SER A 81 2.69 38.22 -17.96
C SER A 81 4.17 37.79 -17.95
N GLY A 82 4.47 36.49 -18.00
CA GLY A 82 5.82 35.94 -18.03
C GLY A 82 6.47 35.71 -16.67
N SER A 83 5.84 36.14 -15.57
CA SER A 83 6.33 35.91 -14.20
C SER A 83 6.29 34.41 -13.86
N PRO A 84 7.37 33.83 -13.30
CA PRO A 84 7.41 32.42 -12.94
C PRO A 84 6.54 32.10 -11.72
N TYR A 85 6.07 30.86 -11.64
CA TYR A 85 5.45 30.27 -10.46
C TYR A 85 5.75 28.76 -10.43
N LEU A 86 5.80 28.15 -9.25
CA LEU A 86 5.87 26.70 -9.12
C LEU A 86 4.45 26.13 -8.98
N GLU A 87 4.22 24.96 -9.55
CA GLU A 87 3.07 24.12 -9.24
C GLU A 87 3.57 22.86 -8.55
N LEU A 88 3.30 22.77 -7.25
CA LEU A 88 3.67 21.64 -6.39
C LEU A 88 2.51 20.66 -6.30
N THR A 89 2.74 19.39 -6.58
CA THR A 89 1.76 18.32 -6.29
C THR A 89 2.09 17.72 -4.93
N LEU A 90 1.22 17.96 -3.95
CA LEU A 90 1.36 17.49 -2.58
C LEU A 90 0.40 16.33 -2.32
N ALA A 91 0.87 15.26 -1.71
CA ALA A 91 0.07 14.07 -1.44
C ALA A 91 0.29 13.51 -0.04
N ASP A 92 -0.75 12.90 0.53
CA ASP A 92 -0.70 12.06 1.71
C ASP A 92 -1.39 10.72 1.41
N ALA A 93 -1.62 9.90 2.44
CA ALA A 93 -2.31 8.61 2.29
C ALA A 93 -3.79 8.75 1.88
N THR A 94 -4.38 9.95 1.97
CA THR A 94 -5.82 10.19 1.81
C THR A 94 -6.18 10.91 0.51
N SER A 95 -5.34 11.82 0.02
CA SER A 95 -5.56 12.54 -1.23
C SER A 95 -4.29 13.25 -1.72
N ASN A 96 -4.43 14.00 -2.82
CA ASN A 96 -3.41 14.90 -3.33
C ASN A 96 -4.04 16.20 -3.84
N PHE A 97 -3.27 17.29 -3.90
CA PHE A 97 -3.68 18.53 -4.53
C PHE A 97 -2.48 19.30 -5.10
N SER A 98 -2.76 20.24 -6.00
CA SER A 98 -1.74 21.14 -6.56
C SER A 98 -1.76 22.49 -5.84
N LEU A 99 -0.61 22.93 -5.34
CA LEU A 99 -0.41 24.25 -4.75
C LEU A 99 0.41 25.13 -5.69
N LYS A 100 -0.05 26.36 -5.93
CA LYS A 100 0.70 27.35 -6.71
C LYS A 100 1.57 28.19 -5.78
N VAL A 101 2.86 28.25 -6.06
CA VAL A 101 3.82 29.07 -5.33
C VAL A 101 4.31 30.19 -6.24
N TRP A 102 3.87 31.41 -5.95
CA TRP A 102 4.23 32.59 -6.73
C TRP A 102 5.68 33.01 -6.47
N SER A 103 6.34 33.64 -7.46
CA SER A 103 7.76 34.04 -7.37
C SER A 103 8.10 35.02 -6.25
N ASN A 104 7.11 35.68 -5.66
CA ASN A 104 7.27 36.58 -4.52
C ASN A 104 7.09 35.89 -3.16
N HIS A 105 6.77 34.59 -3.13
CA HIS A 105 6.70 33.83 -1.89
C HIS A 105 8.11 33.66 -1.29
N SER A 106 8.24 33.77 0.03
CA SER A 106 9.54 33.70 0.73
C SER A 106 10.29 32.38 0.47
N GLN A 107 9.56 31.28 0.31
CA GLN A 107 10.11 29.95 0.09
C GLN A 107 10.18 29.52 -1.39
N PHE A 108 9.98 30.43 -2.34
CA PHE A 108 9.98 30.09 -3.77
C PHE A 108 11.28 29.40 -4.21
N ALA A 109 12.43 29.97 -3.86
CA ALA A 109 13.73 29.41 -4.25
C ALA A 109 13.99 28.05 -3.61
N GLU A 110 13.74 27.90 -2.31
CA GLU A 110 13.94 26.65 -1.58
C GLU A 110 13.05 25.51 -2.12
N LEU A 111 11.79 25.82 -2.43
CA LEU A 111 10.83 24.84 -2.96
C LEU A 111 11.16 24.43 -4.40
N SER A 112 11.79 25.31 -5.19
CA SER A 112 12.21 24.99 -6.57
C SER A 112 13.34 23.96 -6.61
N GLU A 113 14.14 23.88 -5.55
CA GLU A 113 15.26 22.94 -5.42
C GLU A 113 14.88 21.69 -4.61
N LEU A 114 13.66 21.63 -4.06
CA LEU A 114 13.21 20.54 -3.22
C LEU A 114 13.02 19.25 -4.04
N PRO A 115 13.72 18.15 -3.73
CA PRO A 115 13.58 16.91 -4.48
C PRO A 115 12.17 16.34 -4.39
N SER A 116 11.67 15.77 -5.50
CA SER A 116 10.48 14.90 -5.45
C SER A 116 10.71 13.74 -4.48
N GLY A 117 9.68 13.40 -3.71
CA GLY A 117 9.71 12.47 -2.57
C GLY A 117 9.94 13.15 -1.22
N SER A 118 10.32 14.43 -1.17
CA SER A 118 10.54 15.14 0.09
C SER A 118 9.24 15.22 0.91
N CYS A 119 9.33 14.88 2.20
CA CYS A 119 8.20 14.98 3.13
C CYS A 119 8.26 16.31 3.86
N VAL A 120 7.15 17.03 3.86
CA VAL A 120 7.04 18.37 4.42
C VAL A 120 5.87 18.46 5.39
N ARG A 121 6.04 19.30 6.41
CA ARG A 121 4.93 19.85 7.18
C ARG A 121 4.58 21.20 6.56
N ALA A 122 3.36 21.31 6.06
CA ALA A 122 2.79 22.57 5.60
C ALA A 122 1.87 23.11 6.70
N GLU A 123 2.05 24.37 7.07
CA GLU A 123 1.20 25.06 8.04
C GLU A 123 0.83 26.44 7.51
N GLY A 124 -0.40 26.88 7.74
CA GLY A 124 -0.85 28.18 7.24
C GLY A 124 -2.36 28.30 7.28
N ARG A 125 -2.87 29.30 6.55
CA ARG A 125 -4.30 29.54 6.39
C ARG A 125 -4.76 29.04 5.04
N TRP A 126 -5.48 27.93 5.03
CA TRP A 126 -5.88 27.25 3.81
C TRP A 126 -7.31 27.58 3.42
N SER A 127 -7.53 27.82 2.14
CA SER A 127 -8.83 28.09 1.54
C SER A 127 -8.98 27.27 0.28
N GLN A 128 -10.20 27.19 -0.25
CA GLN A 128 -10.47 26.54 -1.53
C GLN A 128 -11.34 27.45 -2.39
N ASN A 129 -10.96 27.59 -3.65
CA ASN A 129 -11.70 28.33 -4.67
C ASN A 129 -11.90 27.47 -5.92
N GLN A 130 -12.43 28.05 -7.00
CA GLN A 130 -12.67 27.35 -8.27
C GLN A 130 -11.41 26.74 -8.93
N TYR A 131 -10.21 27.14 -8.50
CA TYR A 131 -8.93 26.63 -8.99
C TYR A 131 -8.30 25.58 -8.07
N GLY A 132 -8.95 25.22 -6.96
CA GLY A 132 -8.45 24.25 -5.97
C GLY A 132 -8.08 24.90 -4.64
N ILE A 133 -7.30 24.17 -3.85
CA ILE A 133 -6.77 24.63 -2.56
C ILE A 133 -5.72 25.71 -2.81
N ASP A 134 -5.78 26.77 -2.00
CA ASP A 134 -4.79 27.84 -1.96
C ASP A 134 -4.47 28.21 -0.51
N GLY A 135 -3.29 28.78 -0.29
CA GLY A 135 -2.78 29.14 1.03
C GLY A 135 -2.50 30.63 1.16
N ALA A 136 -2.87 31.21 2.30
CA ALA A 136 -2.39 32.50 2.77
C ALA A 136 -1.51 32.29 4.01
N ASP A 137 -0.47 33.13 4.16
CA ASP A 137 0.41 33.13 5.33
C ASP A 137 0.92 31.72 5.71
N TRP A 138 1.38 30.96 4.71
CA TRP A 138 1.79 29.58 4.90
C TRP A 138 3.31 29.40 4.81
N GLN A 139 3.79 28.32 5.43
CA GLN A 139 5.15 27.88 5.32
C GLN A 139 5.27 26.35 5.30
N MET A 140 6.33 25.86 4.69
CA MET A 140 6.69 24.46 4.64
C MET A 140 8.05 24.22 5.27
N ARG A 141 8.17 23.15 6.05
CA ARG A 141 9.47 22.66 6.52
C ARG A 141 9.59 21.16 6.24
N GLY A 142 10.81 20.66 6.14
CA GLY A 142 11.04 19.22 6.13
C GLY A 142 10.49 18.56 7.40
N LEU A 143 9.98 17.34 7.25
CA LEU A 143 9.73 16.45 8.39
C LEU A 143 11.05 15.93 8.93
N ASN A 144 11.13 15.71 10.25
CA ASN A 144 12.20 14.90 10.82
C ASN A 144 11.91 13.40 10.64
N ASP A 145 12.85 12.54 11.03
CA ASP A 145 12.72 11.08 10.85
C ASP A 145 11.47 10.51 11.55
N SER A 146 11.22 10.91 12.80
CA SER A 146 10.03 10.46 13.56
C SER A 146 8.73 10.93 12.89
N GLU A 147 8.66 12.19 12.46
CA GLU A 147 7.49 12.71 11.76
C GLU A 147 7.29 12.04 10.40
N THR A 148 8.37 11.71 9.70
CA THR A 148 8.33 11.01 8.42
C THR A 148 7.83 9.58 8.60
N GLU A 149 8.30 8.88 9.62
CA GLU A 149 7.81 7.55 9.98
C GLU A 149 6.32 7.57 10.32
N ASP A 150 5.89 8.50 11.17
CA ASP A 150 4.48 8.64 11.55
C ASP A 150 3.62 8.99 10.33
N PHE A 151 4.07 9.93 9.50
CA PHE A 151 3.41 10.30 8.26
C PHE A 151 3.23 9.09 7.33
N LEU A 152 4.27 8.27 7.16
CA LEU A 152 4.26 7.08 6.30
C LEU A 152 3.40 5.93 6.84
N ARG A 153 3.03 5.94 8.13
CA ARG A 153 2.06 4.99 8.71
C ARG A 153 0.60 5.37 8.43
N GLY A 154 0.36 6.59 7.93
CA GLY A 154 -0.98 7.12 7.69
C GLY A 154 -1.58 7.79 8.93
N ASP A 155 -2.86 8.14 8.87
CA ASP A 155 -3.55 8.74 10.01
C ASP A 155 -3.61 7.77 11.21
N PRO A 156 -3.77 8.27 12.45
CA PRO A 156 -3.72 7.42 13.64
C PRO A 156 -4.75 6.28 13.67
N ALA A 157 -5.91 6.43 13.05
CA ALA A 157 -6.92 5.37 13.01
C ALA A 157 -6.50 4.27 12.03
N THR A 158 -6.08 4.63 10.82
CA THR A 158 -5.55 3.70 9.82
C THR A 158 -4.32 2.97 10.34
N ALA A 159 -3.36 3.68 10.92
CA ALA A 159 -2.13 3.08 11.45
C ALA A 159 -2.42 2.03 12.53
N ARG A 160 -3.36 2.31 13.45
CA ARG A 160 -3.80 1.34 14.47
C ARG A 160 -4.48 0.12 13.84
N LYS A 161 -5.38 0.32 12.89
CA LYS A 161 -6.06 -0.77 12.18
C LYS A 161 -5.05 -1.68 11.49
N GLN A 162 -4.13 -1.10 10.71
CA GLN A 162 -3.11 -1.86 9.98
C GLN A 162 -2.17 -2.62 10.91
N GLN A 163 -1.84 -2.07 12.09
CA GLN A 163 -1.06 -2.79 13.08
C GLN A 163 -1.83 -3.99 13.65
N GLN A 164 -3.10 -3.82 14.00
CA GLN A 164 -3.97 -4.93 14.46
C GLN A 164 -4.14 -6.00 13.39
N ASP A 165 -4.31 -5.57 12.13
CA ASP A 165 -4.43 -6.47 10.99
C ASP A 165 -3.15 -7.26 10.75
N TRP A 166 -1.98 -6.61 10.87
CA TRP A 166 -0.68 -7.27 10.82
C TRP A 166 -0.49 -8.28 11.95
N ASP A 167 -0.79 -7.90 13.19
CA ASP A 167 -0.68 -8.80 14.35
C ASP A 167 -1.57 -10.02 14.17
N HIS A 168 -2.78 -9.85 13.61
CA HIS A 168 -3.67 -10.96 13.29
C HIS A 168 -3.09 -11.90 12.22
N ILE A 169 -2.45 -11.37 11.17
CA ILE A 169 -1.77 -12.18 10.14
C ILE A 169 -0.64 -12.99 10.76
N VAL A 170 0.23 -12.35 11.55
CA VAL A 170 1.37 -13.03 12.21
C VAL A 170 0.87 -14.16 13.12
N ASN A 171 -0.16 -13.89 13.91
CA ASN A 171 -0.75 -14.90 14.80
C ASN A 171 -1.40 -16.05 14.03
N SER A 172 -2.10 -15.76 12.93
CA SER A 172 -2.72 -16.79 12.08
C SER A 172 -1.66 -17.68 11.42
N CYS A 173 -0.58 -17.09 10.92
CA CYS A 173 0.55 -17.83 10.36
C CYS A 173 1.26 -18.69 11.41
N ALA A 174 1.41 -18.20 12.64
CA ALA A 174 2.02 -18.95 13.74
C ALA A 174 1.13 -20.10 14.24
N ALA A 175 -0.19 -20.03 14.03
CA ALA A 175 -1.14 -21.05 14.41
C ALA A 175 -1.27 -22.21 13.40
N LEU A 176 -0.69 -22.07 12.19
CA LEU A 176 -0.71 -23.11 11.16
C LEU A 176 -0.12 -24.42 11.68
N THR A 177 -0.86 -25.51 11.54
CA THR A 177 -0.47 -26.83 12.06
C THR A 177 0.38 -27.63 11.07
N ASP A 178 0.18 -27.45 9.75
CA ASP A 178 1.01 -28.05 8.72
C ASP A 178 2.41 -27.43 8.77
N PRO A 179 3.45 -28.21 9.11
CA PRO A 179 4.78 -27.68 9.34
C PRO A 179 5.43 -27.10 8.09
N ARG A 180 4.96 -27.48 6.90
CA ARG A 180 5.46 -26.96 5.62
C ARG A 180 4.89 -25.59 5.34
N LEU A 181 3.58 -25.44 5.51
CA LEU A 181 2.88 -24.17 5.33
C LEU A 181 3.30 -23.15 6.40
N HIS A 182 3.43 -23.58 7.66
CA HIS A 182 3.98 -22.76 8.73
C HIS A 182 5.41 -22.28 8.42
N ALA A 183 6.30 -23.16 7.97
CA ALA A 183 7.66 -22.77 7.62
C ALA A 183 7.70 -21.82 6.41
N LEU A 184 6.84 -22.03 5.42
CA LEU A 184 6.71 -21.16 4.25
C LEU A 184 6.20 -19.77 4.63
N ALA A 185 5.15 -19.69 5.44
CA ALA A 185 4.57 -18.45 5.94
C ALA A 185 5.61 -17.65 6.74
N ASN A 186 6.30 -18.28 7.69
CA ASN A 186 7.33 -17.60 8.48
C ASN A 186 8.47 -17.10 7.60
N LYS A 187 8.96 -17.90 6.66
CA LYS A 187 10.01 -17.46 5.73
C LYS A 187 9.57 -16.26 4.89
N PHE A 188 8.31 -16.26 4.43
CA PHE A 188 7.77 -15.12 3.69
C PHE A 188 7.67 -13.86 4.55
N LEU A 189 7.16 -13.96 5.78
CA LEU A 189 7.05 -12.81 6.68
C LEU A 189 8.42 -12.27 7.10
N GLU A 190 9.42 -13.15 7.30
CA GLU A 190 10.82 -12.77 7.57
C GLU A 190 11.45 -12.02 6.38
N ASP A 191 11.35 -12.58 5.18
CA ASP A 191 12.02 -12.04 4.00
C ASP A 191 11.30 -10.81 3.40
N PHE A 192 9.97 -10.74 3.53
CA PHE A 192 9.13 -9.77 2.80
C PHE A 192 8.15 -8.97 3.67
N GLY A 193 8.11 -9.18 4.98
CA GLY A 193 7.12 -8.56 5.89
C GLY A 193 7.06 -7.04 5.77
N GLU A 194 8.20 -6.36 5.79
CA GLU A 194 8.24 -4.89 5.67
C GLU A 194 7.75 -4.37 4.32
N ARG A 195 7.95 -5.13 3.23
CA ARG A 195 7.42 -4.77 1.92
C ARG A 195 5.91 -5.05 1.84
N PHE A 196 5.48 -6.19 2.39
CA PHE A 196 4.08 -6.59 2.46
C PHE A 196 3.25 -5.59 3.28
N ARG A 197 3.76 -5.11 4.42
CA ARG A 197 3.14 -4.07 5.26
C ARG A 197 2.93 -2.72 4.57
N ARG A 198 3.59 -2.49 3.44
CA ARG A 198 3.52 -1.22 2.70
C ARG A 198 2.81 -1.35 1.36
N ALA A 199 2.62 -2.55 0.84
CA ALA A 199 1.93 -2.79 -0.43
C ALA A 199 0.43 -2.45 -0.35
N ALA A 200 -0.16 -2.06 -1.48
CA ALA A 200 -1.62 -1.97 -1.62
C ALA A 200 -2.21 -3.25 -2.22
N ALA A 201 -3.48 -3.52 -1.92
CA ALA A 201 -4.21 -4.59 -2.59
C ALA A 201 -4.62 -4.18 -4.02
N ALA A 202 -4.81 -2.90 -4.33
CA ALA A 202 -5.04 -2.48 -5.71
C ALA A 202 -4.41 -1.13 -6.02
N ARG A 203 -4.36 -0.76 -7.30
CA ARG A 203 -3.96 0.59 -7.71
C ARG A 203 -5.04 1.63 -7.44
N ARG A 204 -6.31 1.23 -7.50
CA ARG A 204 -7.46 2.17 -7.48
C ARG A 204 -8.71 1.65 -6.80
N ASN A 205 -9.04 0.36 -6.91
CA ASN A 205 -10.41 -0.09 -6.73
C ASN A 205 -10.76 -0.54 -5.30
N HIS A 206 -9.89 -1.25 -4.59
CA HIS A 206 -10.09 -1.71 -3.21
C HIS A 206 -8.75 -1.69 -2.47
N HIS A 207 -8.75 -1.22 -1.22
CA HIS A 207 -7.56 -1.07 -0.38
C HIS A 207 -6.37 -0.45 -1.14
N ALA A 208 -6.67 0.59 -1.95
CA ALA A 208 -5.72 1.22 -2.86
C ALA A 208 -4.86 2.28 -2.15
N ARG A 209 -4.18 1.84 -1.09
CA ARG A 209 -3.39 2.67 -0.19
C ARG A 209 -2.24 1.89 0.42
N ARG A 210 -1.22 2.59 0.90
CA ARG A 210 -0.08 1.99 1.60
C ARG A 210 -0.59 1.18 2.80
N GLY A 211 -0.17 -0.08 2.88
CA GLY A 211 -0.62 -1.04 3.90
C GLY A 211 -2.01 -1.65 3.63
N GLY A 212 -2.66 -1.29 2.53
CA GLY A 212 -3.96 -1.86 2.15
C GLY A 212 -3.94 -3.36 1.90
N LEU A 213 -2.80 -3.94 1.49
CA LEU A 213 -2.69 -5.39 1.33
C LEU A 213 -2.78 -6.14 2.66
N VAL A 214 -2.24 -5.57 3.75
CA VAL A 214 -2.36 -6.16 5.09
C VAL A 214 -3.82 -6.17 5.54
N GLU A 215 -4.54 -5.09 5.28
CA GLU A 215 -5.96 -4.99 5.65
C GLU A 215 -6.81 -6.04 4.92
N HIS A 216 -6.60 -6.14 3.61
CA HIS A 216 -7.25 -7.11 2.74
C HIS A 216 -6.98 -8.55 3.21
N VAL A 217 -5.71 -8.94 3.34
CA VAL A 217 -5.34 -10.31 3.75
C VAL A 217 -5.84 -10.63 5.16
N SER A 218 -5.77 -9.68 6.10
CA SER A 218 -6.24 -9.90 7.46
C SER A 218 -7.76 -10.11 7.53
N GLN A 219 -8.53 -9.32 6.77
CA GLN A 219 -9.99 -9.49 6.69
C GLN A 219 -10.38 -10.79 5.99
N MET A 220 -9.64 -11.19 4.95
CA MET A 220 -9.82 -12.48 4.30
C MET A 220 -9.49 -13.66 5.23
N MET A 221 -8.47 -13.57 6.09
CA MET A 221 -8.16 -14.62 7.08
C MET A 221 -9.30 -14.80 8.09
N ARG A 222 -9.86 -13.70 8.62
CA ARG A 222 -11.05 -13.76 9.49
C ARG A 222 -12.23 -14.42 8.79
N THR A 223 -12.45 -14.08 7.52
CA THR A 223 -13.52 -14.63 6.71
C THR A 223 -13.29 -16.11 6.41
N ALA A 224 -12.04 -16.50 6.13
CA ALA A 224 -11.66 -17.89 5.87
C ALA A 224 -11.91 -18.78 7.09
N SER A 225 -11.49 -18.37 8.29
CA SER A 225 -11.76 -19.13 9.51
C SER A 225 -13.27 -19.25 9.79
N ALA A 226 -14.05 -18.16 9.61
CA ALA A 226 -15.51 -18.24 9.76
C ALA A 226 -16.17 -19.16 8.72
N ILE A 227 -15.62 -19.27 7.51
CA ILE A 227 -16.08 -20.21 6.49
C ILE A 227 -15.69 -21.65 6.85
N CYS A 228 -14.50 -21.88 7.40
CA CYS A 228 -14.08 -23.20 7.89
C CYS A 228 -14.96 -23.69 9.05
N ASP A 229 -15.44 -22.79 9.92
CA ASP A 229 -16.43 -23.14 10.95
C ASP A 229 -17.74 -23.67 10.34
N ALA A 230 -18.19 -23.09 9.23
CA ALA A 230 -19.40 -23.50 8.52
C ALA A 230 -19.19 -24.74 7.65
N TYR A 231 -17.98 -24.93 7.10
CA TYR A 231 -17.60 -26.01 6.19
C TYR A 231 -16.35 -26.73 6.72
N PRO A 232 -16.49 -27.59 7.75
CA PRO A 232 -15.37 -28.17 8.49
C PRO A 232 -14.51 -29.16 7.68
N ASP A 233 -14.97 -29.57 6.50
CA ASP A 233 -14.20 -30.42 5.59
C ASP A 233 -13.14 -29.63 4.78
N LEU A 234 -13.16 -28.30 4.83
CA LEU A 234 -12.13 -27.46 4.21
C LEU A 234 -10.80 -27.62 4.93
N ASN A 235 -9.71 -27.67 4.18
CA ASN A 235 -8.37 -27.59 4.75
C ASN A 235 -8.05 -26.15 5.16
N GLU A 236 -8.25 -25.82 6.45
CA GLU A 236 -8.06 -24.46 6.98
C GLU A 236 -6.63 -23.95 6.81
N ASP A 237 -5.60 -24.74 7.14
CA ASP A 237 -4.20 -24.33 6.98
C ASP A 237 -3.85 -23.99 5.53
N LEU A 238 -4.35 -24.80 4.58
CA LEU A 238 -4.17 -24.56 3.16
C LEU A 238 -4.93 -23.31 2.70
N LEU A 239 -6.16 -23.11 3.17
CA LEU A 239 -6.97 -21.94 2.82
C LEU A 239 -6.35 -20.65 3.37
N LEU A 240 -5.94 -20.61 4.64
CA LEU A 240 -5.25 -19.47 5.25
C LEU A 240 -3.92 -19.17 4.56
N SER A 241 -3.16 -20.20 4.18
CA SER A 241 -1.96 -20.04 3.36
C SER A 241 -2.29 -19.50 1.97
N GLY A 242 -3.35 -19.98 1.34
CA GLY A 242 -3.88 -19.45 0.10
C GLY A 242 -4.19 -17.96 0.20
N VAL A 243 -4.88 -17.55 1.27
CA VAL A 243 -5.18 -16.15 1.57
C VAL A 243 -3.91 -15.33 1.75
N LEU A 244 -2.91 -15.81 2.49
CA LEU A 244 -1.63 -15.10 2.66
C LEU A 244 -0.92 -14.85 1.32
N PHE A 245 -0.95 -15.85 0.43
CA PHE A 245 -0.11 -15.87 -0.77
C PHE A 245 -0.81 -15.46 -2.08
N HIS A 246 -2.14 -15.43 -2.15
CA HIS A 246 -2.87 -15.22 -3.42
C HIS A 246 -2.40 -13.96 -4.16
N ASP A 247 -2.09 -12.90 -3.41
CA ASP A 247 -1.69 -11.59 -3.90
C ASP A 247 -0.26 -11.19 -3.55
N CYS A 248 0.59 -12.11 -3.10
CA CYS A 248 1.96 -11.75 -2.72
C CYS A 248 2.80 -11.19 -3.90
N GLY A 249 2.40 -11.42 -5.15
CA GLY A 249 2.99 -10.75 -6.31
C GLY A 249 2.72 -9.24 -6.38
N LYS A 250 1.71 -8.72 -5.66
CA LYS A 250 1.44 -7.27 -5.55
C LYS A 250 2.57 -6.52 -4.87
N LEU A 251 3.48 -7.21 -4.18
CA LEU A 251 4.73 -6.64 -3.69
C LEU A 251 5.54 -6.02 -4.82
N TRP A 252 5.45 -6.50 -6.06
CA TRP A 252 6.11 -5.89 -7.22
C TRP A 252 5.18 -5.01 -8.05
N GLU A 253 3.88 -5.35 -8.12
CA GLU A 253 2.91 -4.61 -8.95
C GLU A 253 2.44 -3.29 -8.31
N ASN A 254 2.17 -3.30 -7.00
CA ASN A 254 1.48 -2.24 -6.26
C ASN A 254 2.29 -1.81 -5.03
N ASN A 255 3.62 -1.81 -5.17
CA ASN A 255 4.54 -1.48 -4.09
C ASN A 255 4.60 0.03 -3.84
N TYR A 256 4.71 0.40 -2.58
CA TYR A 256 5.15 1.72 -2.19
C TYR A 256 6.66 1.71 -1.90
N PRO A 257 7.41 2.79 -2.19
CA PRO A 257 8.79 2.92 -1.75
C PRO A 257 8.84 3.04 -0.21
N GLU A 258 9.98 2.70 0.40
CA GLU A 258 10.15 2.81 1.86
C GLU A 258 9.79 4.21 2.33
N THR A 259 10.26 5.21 1.59
CA THR A 259 10.10 6.64 1.85
C THR A 259 9.10 7.31 0.90
N GLY A 260 7.87 6.79 0.80
CA GLY A 260 6.82 7.55 0.10
C GLY A 260 5.49 6.87 -0.19
N PHE A 261 4.64 7.67 -0.85
CA PHE A 261 3.26 7.39 -1.25
C PHE A 261 3.08 7.26 -2.77
N ALA A 262 4.16 7.31 -3.55
CA ALA A 262 4.10 7.11 -5.00
C ALA A 262 4.17 5.62 -5.35
N GLN A 263 3.10 5.06 -5.90
CA GLN A 263 3.12 3.73 -6.52
C GLN A 263 3.86 3.80 -7.86
N ASN A 264 5.18 3.66 -7.81
CA ASN A 264 6.00 3.69 -9.01
C ASN A 264 5.74 2.44 -9.86
N LEU A 265 5.66 2.63 -11.19
CA LEU A 265 5.55 1.52 -12.12
C LEU A 265 6.81 0.64 -12.04
N ASN A 266 6.61 -0.67 -11.92
CA ASN A 266 7.68 -1.65 -11.86
C ASN A 266 7.65 -2.51 -13.12
N LEU A 267 8.77 -2.61 -13.83
CA LEU A 267 8.84 -3.37 -15.09
C LEU A 267 8.32 -4.81 -14.94
N HIS A 268 8.69 -5.52 -13.88
CA HIS A 268 8.22 -6.89 -13.67
C HIS A 268 6.73 -6.93 -13.36
N GLY A 269 6.24 -6.00 -12.52
CA GLY A 269 4.82 -5.86 -12.25
C GLY A 269 3.99 -5.60 -13.52
N GLU A 270 4.43 -4.66 -14.36
CA GLU A 270 3.76 -4.32 -15.62
C GLU A 270 3.79 -5.45 -16.65
N MET A 271 4.90 -6.19 -16.73
CA MET A 271 5.06 -7.24 -17.74
C MET A 271 4.40 -8.57 -17.34
N MET A 272 4.44 -8.92 -16.06
CA MET A 272 4.01 -10.24 -15.58
C MET A 272 2.69 -10.22 -14.82
N GLY A 273 2.36 -9.13 -14.14
CA GLY A 273 1.24 -9.06 -13.19
C GLY A 273 1.50 -9.86 -11.90
N HIS A 274 0.64 -9.64 -10.90
CA HIS A 274 0.82 -10.25 -9.57
C HIS A 274 0.66 -11.77 -9.54
N ILE A 275 -0.24 -12.39 -10.32
CA ILE A 275 -0.43 -13.87 -10.25
C ILE A 275 0.85 -14.64 -10.62
N PRO A 276 1.47 -14.44 -11.80
CA PRO A 276 2.69 -15.16 -12.14
C PRO A 276 3.85 -14.86 -11.19
N LEU A 277 3.95 -13.63 -10.69
CA LEU A 277 4.97 -13.24 -9.71
C LEU A 277 4.76 -13.92 -8.36
N GLY A 278 3.51 -14.05 -7.90
CA GLY A 278 3.18 -14.76 -6.67
C GLY A 278 3.47 -16.26 -6.77
N ILE A 279 3.12 -16.88 -7.90
CA ILE A 279 3.44 -18.29 -8.18
C ILE A 279 4.96 -18.51 -8.16
N GLU A 280 5.72 -17.64 -8.83
CA GLU A 280 7.18 -17.71 -8.84
C GLU A 280 7.74 -17.62 -7.42
N LEU A 281 7.32 -16.59 -6.66
CA LEU A 281 7.83 -16.34 -5.32
C LEU A 281 7.61 -17.54 -4.42
N VAL A 282 6.37 -18.04 -4.37
CA VAL A 282 6.00 -19.16 -3.50
C VAL A 282 6.74 -20.43 -3.92
N ASN A 283 6.83 -20.69 -5.23
CA ASN A 283 7.55 -21.87 -5.71
C ASN A 283 9.05 -21.79 -5.42
N LYS A 284 9.65 -20.59 -5.48
CA LYS A 284 11.03 -20.37 -5.08
C LYS A 284 11.23 -20.61 -3.58
N LEU A 285 10.43 -19.97 -2.72
CA LEU A 285 10.52 -20.14 -1.26
C LEU A 285 10.35 -21.61 -0.86
N TRP A 286 9.43 -22.31 -1.51
CA TRP A 286 9.24 -23.74 -1.31
C TRP A 286 10.49 -24.56 -1.65
N ARG A 287 11.14 -24.27 -2.79
CA ARG A 287 12.38 -24.96 -3.20
C ARG A 287 13.53 -24.68 -2.25
N ASP A 288 13.69 -23.43 -1.82
CA ASP A 288 14.71 -23.04 -0.85
C ASP A 288 14.54 -23.83 0.47
N LEU A 289 13.30 -23.95 0.95
CA LEU A 289 12.98 -24.76 2.13
C LEU A 289 13.19 -26.26 1.90
N SER A 290 12.82 -26.77 0.73
CA SER A 290 13.00 -28.18 0.36
C SER A 290 14.47 -28.59 0.22
N GLY A 291 15.37 -27.64 -0.06
CA GLY A 291 16.82 -27.86 -0.07
C GLY A 291 17.47 -27.76 1.31
N SER A 292 16.72 -27.37 2.34
CA SER A 292 17.26 -27.18 3.70
C SER A 292 17.26 -28.48 4.52
N SER A 293 17.99 -28.49 5.64
CA SER A 293 18.01 -29.64 6.58
C SER A 293 16.61 -30.01 7.11
N ARG A 294 15.68 -29.04 7.16
CA ARG A 294 14.30 -29.23 7.61
C ARG A 294 13.49 -30.14 6.70
N ALA A 295 13.83 -30.21 5.41
CA ALA A 295 13.06 -30.98 4.41
C ALA A 295 13.02 -32.48 4.72
N SER A 296 14.07 -33.01 5.36
CA SER A 296 14.14 -34.42 5.79
C SER A 296 12.99 -34.80 6.73
N ALA A 297 12.56 -33.88 7.60
CA ALA A 297 11.44 -34.10 8.52
C ALA A 297 10.08 -34.13 7.80
N TRP A 298 9.99 -33.64 6.56
CA TRP A 298 8.76 -33.61 5.78
C TRP A 298 8.58 -34.84 4.90
N ALA A 299 9.64 -35.64 4.70
CA ALA A 299 9.64 -36.77 3.77
C ALA A 299 8.61 -37.86 4.13
N THR A 300 8.26 -37.98 5.41
CA THR A 300 7.31 -38.96 5.93
C THR A 300 5.90 -38.39 6.17
N LEU A 301 5.68 -37.11 5.91
CA LEU A 301 4.38 -36.47 6.13
C LEU A 301 3.39 -36.84 5.02
N SER A 302 2.12 -36.96 5.40
CA SER A 302 0.98 -37.13 4.50
C SER A 302 0.03 -35.94 4.63
N PRO A 303 -0.50 -35.36 3.53
CA PRO A 303 -0.20 -35.71 2.13
C PRO A 303 1.26 -35.40 1.75
N PRO A 304 1.80 -35.92 0.63
CA PRO A 304 3.17 -35.61 0.19
C PRO A 304 3.38 -34.11 -0.05
N SER A 305 4.59 -33.61 0.23
CA SER A 305 4.93 -32.18 0.11
C SER A 305 4.63 -31.58 -1.27
N ASP A 306 4.90 -32.33 -2.35
CA ASP A 306 4.59 -31.84 -3.70
C ASP A 306 3.08 -31.67 -3.95
N LEU A 307 2.24 -32.47 -3.29
CA LEU A 307 0.79 -32.34 -3.39
C LEU A 307 0.30 -31.08 -2.66
N VAL A 308 0.83 -30.79 -1.46
CA VAL A 308 0.53 -29.53 -0.77
C VAL A 308 0.99 -28.32 -1.59
N ARG A 309 2.21 -28.38 -2.14
CA ARG A 309 2.76 -27.32 -2.98
C ARG A 309 1.87 -27.01 -4.17
N ILE A 310 1.48 -28.03 -4.95
CA ILE A 310 0.68 -27.79 -6.16
C ILE A 310 -0.71 -27.26 -5.83
N HIS A 311 -1.32 -27.69 -4.72
CA HIS A 311 -2.58 -27.14 -4.25
C HIS A 311 -2.45 -25.65 -3.88
N LEU A 312 -1.40 -25.26 -3.15
CA LEU A 312 -1.16 -23.85 -2.83
C LEU A 312 -0.93 -23.00 -4.08
N LEU A 313 -0.13 -23.48 -5.03
CA LEU A 313 0.07 -22.78 -6.30
C LEU A 313 -1.23 -22.68 -7.12
N HIS A 314 -2.10 -23.69 -7.04
CA HIS A 314 -3.42 -23.65 -7.67
C HIS A 314 -4.32 -22.58 -7.04
N LEU A 315 -4.30 -22.41 -5.72
CA LEU A 315 -5.03 -21.33 -5.05
C LEU A 315 -4.59 -19.96 -5.58
N ILE A 316 -3.29 -19.71 -5.66
CA ILE A 316 -2.74 -18.45 -6.21
C ILE A 316 -3.13 -18.30 -7.69
N ALA A 317 -3.02 -19.36 -8.49
CA ALA A 317 -3.30 -19.30 -9.93
C ALA A 317 -4.80 -19.13 -10.28
N SER A 318 -5.71 -19.44 -9.36
CA SER A 318 -7.15 -19.47 -9.65
C SER A 318 -8.01 -18.48 -8.86
N HIS A 319 -7.42 -17.69 -7.95
CA HIS A 319 -8.20 -16.87 -7.01
C HIS A 319 -9.13 -15.83 -7.66
N HIS A 320 -8.79 -15.24 -8.82
CA HIS A 320 -9.75 -14.37 -9.54
C HIS A 320 -10.99 -15.11 -10.08
N GLY A 321 -10.99 -16.45 -10.05
CA GLY A 321 -12.16 -17.31 -10.31
C GLY A 321 -12.59 -17.45 -11.76
N THR A 322 -12.19 -16.53 -12.63
CA THR A 322 -12.56 -16.51 -14.05
C THR A 322 -11.39 -16.10 -14.93
N ARG A 323 -11.39 -16.57 -16.19
CA ARG A 323 -10.40 -16.12 -17.18
C ARG A 323 -10.55 -14.65 -17.55
N GLU A 324 -11.78 -14.12 -17.49
CA GLU A 324 -12.07 -12.71 -17.78
C GLU A 324 -11.45 -11.77 -16.74
N PHE A 325 -11.31 -12.23 -15.50
CA PHE A 325 -10.61 -11.51 -14.43
C PHE A 325 -9.11 -11.81 -14.39
N GLY A 326 -8.59 -12.53 -15.39
CA GLY A 326 -7.16 -12.74 -15.56
C GLY A 326 -6.59 -13.99 -14.88
N SER A 327 -7.41 -14.88 -14.31
CA SER A 327 -6.90 -16.16 -13.79
C SER A 327 -6.31 -17.04 -14.91
N PRO A 328 -5.05 -17.51 -14.78
CA PRO A 328 -4.49 -18.52 -15.68
C PRO A 328 -5.24 -19.85 -15.67
N THR A 329 -5.80 -20.25 -14.53
CA THR A 329 -6.60 -21.48 -14.35
C THR A 329 -7.83 -21.21 -13.49
N LEU A 330 -8.83 -22.09 -13.53
CA LEU A 330 -10.08 -21.90 -12.80
C LEU A 330 -10.06 -22.66 -11.46
N PRO A 331 -10.82 -22.20 -10.44
CA PRO A 331 -11.00 -22.94 -9.20
C PRO A 331 -11.43 -24.39 -9.47
N SER A 332 -10.75 -25.34 -8.82
CA SER A 332 -10.92 -26.78 -9.05
C SER A 332 -10.97 -27.59 -7.75
N THR A 333 -10.83 -26.93 -6.60
CA THR A 333 -10.91 -27.55 -5.27
C THR A 333 -11.84 -26.72 -4.38
N PRO A 334 -12.41 -27.29 -3.31
CA PRO A 334 -13.23 -26.54 -2.36
C PRO A 334 -12.54 -25.27 -1.83
N GLU A 335 -11.26 -25.36 -1.46
CA GLU A 335 -10.46 -24.23 -0.98
C GLU A 335 -10.26 -23.16 -2.07
N ALA A 336 -10.11 -23.57 -3.33
CA ALA A 336 -9.97 -22.63 -4.45
C ALA A 336 -11.27 -21.84 -4.69
N PHE A 337 -12.42 -22.52 -4.60
CA PHE A 337 -13.72 -21.84 -4.67
C PHE A 337 -13.94 -20.92 -3.47
N ALA A 338 -13.62 -21.39 -2.26
CA ALA A 338 -13.73 -20.58 -1.05
C ALA A 338 -12.86 -19.31 -1.15
N LEU A 339 -11.58 -19.45 -1.50
CA LEU A 339 -10.65 -18.32 -1.64
C LEU A 339 -11.16 -17.30 -2.65
N HIS A 340 -11.64 -17.74 -3.81
CA HIS A 340 -12.20 -16.85 -4.82
C HIS A 340 -13.35 -16.00 -4.26
N TYR A 341 -14.30 -16.62 -3.58
CA TYR A 341 -15.45 -15.89 -3.02
C TYR A 341 -15.05 -15.00 -1.85
N ILE A 342 -14.07 -15.40 -1.04
CA ILE A 342 -13.53 -14.60 0.07
C ILE A 342 -12.88 -13.32 -0.47
N ASP A 343 -11.97 -13.44 -1.44
CA ASP A 343 -11.31 -12.30 -2.09
C ASP A 343 -12.37 -11.36 -2.70
N ASN A 344 -13.31 -11.93 -3.46
CA ASN A 344 -14.33 -11.15 -4.14
C ASN A 344 -15.30 -10.44 -3.19
N LEU A 345 -15.62 -11.06 -2.04
CA LEU A 345 -16.45 -10.45 -1.00
C LEU A 345 -15.73 -9.24 -0.39
N ASP A 346 -14.48 -9.41 0.03
CA ASP A 346 -13.71 -8.35 0.66
C ASP A 346 -13.51 -7.16 -0.28
N ALA A 347 -13.07 -7.42 -1.52
CA ALA A 347 -12.85 -6.39 -2.53
C ALA A 347 -14.12 -5.58 -2.81
N LYS A 348 -15.29 -6.22 -2.92
CA LYS A 348 -16.57 -5.54 -3.15
C LYS A 348 -17.06 -4.78 -1.92
N TYR A 349 -16.82 -5.32 -0.73
CA TYR A 349 -17.20 -4.68 0.52
C TYR A 349 -16.41 -3.38 0.72
N GLU A 350 -15.10 -3.39 0.51
CA GLU A 350 -14.28 -2.18 0.57
C GLU A 350 -14.71 -1.15 -0.50
N MET A 351 -15.01 -1.59 -1.73
CA MET A 351 -15.53 -0.68 -2.77
C MET A 351 -16.84 0.00 -2.37
N LEU A 352 -17.73 -0.72 -1.66
CA LEU A 352 -18.97 -0.15 -1.14
C LEU A 352 -18.68 0.86 -0.03
N THR A 353 -17.81 0.53 0.92
CA THR A 353 -17.36 1.45 1.98
C THR A 353 -16.79 2.74 1.40
N MET A 354 -15.86 2.63 0.45
CA MET A 354 -15.29 3.78 -0.25
C MET A 354 -16.36 4.63 -0.94
N ALA A 355 -17.36 3.99 -1.56
CA ALA A 355 -18.44 4.71 -2.21
C ALA A 355 -19.33 5.45 -1.20
N TYR A 356 -19.63 4.84 -0.05
CA TYR A 356 -20.40 5.47 1.02
C TYR A 356 -19.70 6.69 1.62
N GLU A 357 -18.37 6.68 1.64
CA GLU A 357 -17.57 7.78 2.19
C GLU A 357 -17.35 8.92 1.20
N ALA A 358 -17.17 8.63 -0.09
CA ALA A 358 -16.62 9.58 -1.04
C ALA A 358 -17.51 9.92 -2.25
N ASN A 359 -18.51 9.10 -2.59
CA ASN A 359 -19.26 9.31 -3.81
C ASN A 359 -20.40 10.32 -3.62
N ASN A 360 -20.67 11.09 -4.68
CA ASN A 360 -21.76 12.05 -4.69
C ASN A 360 -23.12 11.35 -4.64
N GLU A 361 -24.05 11.91 -3.88
CA GLU A 361 -25.45 11.49 -3.87
C GLU A 361 -26.16 11.98 -5.15
N LEU A 362 -26.74 11.04 -5.91
CA LEU A 362 -27.52 11.31 -7.12
C LEU A 362 -28.99 11.60 -6.81
N ALA A 363 -29.50 10.95 -5.78
CA ALA A 363 -30.83 11.09 -5.20
C ALA A 363 -30.79 10.56 -3.76
N PRO A 364 -31.75 10.89 -2.88
CA PRO A 364 -31.73 10.45 -1.48
C PRO A 364 -31.45 8.95 -1.34
N GLY A 365 -30.32 8.61 -0.71
CA GLY A 365 -29.83 7.24 -0.48
C GLY A 365 -29.20 6.54 -1.68
N ILE A 366 -29.05 7.20 -2.83
CA ILE A 366 -28.50 6.64 -4.08
C ILE A 366 -27.21 7.38 -4.44
N LEU A 367 -26.09 6.67 -4.42
CA LEU A 367 -24.77 7.23 -4.68
C LEU A 367 -24.31 6.96 -6.11
N ALA A 368 -23.41 7.81 -6.59
CA ALA A 368 -22.75 7.62 -7.87
C ALA A 368 -22.01 6.27 -7.92
N ARG A 369 -22.02 5.63 -9.09
CA ARG A 369 -21.43 4.31 -9.29
C ARG A 369 -19.93 4.29 -9.02
N GLN A 370 -19.49 3.35 -8.19
CA GLN A 370 -18.09 3.00 -8.00
C GLN A 370 -17.71 1.86 -8.94
N PHE A 371 -16.83 2.08 -9.91
CA PHE A 371 -16.33 0.98 -10.74
C PHE A 371 -15.41 0.07 -9.91
N PRO A 372 -15.44 -1.27 -10.09
CA PRO A 372 -16.26 -2.07 -11.01
C PRO A 372 -17.60 -2.58 -10.45
N LEU A 373 -18.16 -2.00 -9.37
CA LEU A 373 -19.47 -2.44 -8.86
C LEU A 373 -20.52 -2.40 -9.99
N PRO A 374 -21.42 -3.41 -10.07
CA PRO A 374 -22.35 -3.53 -11.19
C PRO A 374 -23.49 -2.50 -11.14
N ALA A 375 -23.76 -1.92 -9.98
CA ALA A 375 -24.87 -1.00 -9.75
C ALA A 375 -24.44 0.23 -8.94
N ASN A 376 -25.31 1.24 -8.90
CA ASN A 376 -25.18 2.37 -7.99
C ASN A 376 -25.26 1.87 -6.54
N PRO A 377 -24.31 2.24 -5.67
CA PRO A 377 -24.41 1.96 -4.25
C PRO A 377 -25.64 2.63 -3.64
N ILE A 378 -26.34 1.89 -2.79
CA ILE A 378 -27.50 2.35 -2.05
C ILE A 378 -27.12 2.35 -0.57
N SER A 379 -27.50 3.39 0.17
CA SER A 379 -27.25 3.47 1.61
C SER A 379 -27.77 2.20 2.31
N PRO A 380 -26.97 1.58 3.19
CA PRO A 380 -27.37 0.35 3.85
C PRO A 380 -28.53 0.60 4.82
N LEU A 381 -29.36 -0.42 5.00
CA LEU A 381 -30.41 -0.41 6.03
C LEU A 381 -29.72 -0.39 7.41
N PRO A 382 -30.02 0.57 8.31
CA PRO A 382 -29.47 0.56 9.65
C PRO A 382 -29.99 -0.65 10.43
N SER A 383 -29.16 -1.18 11.33
CA SER A 383 -29.58 -2.20 12.27
C SER A 383 -30.73 -1.70 13.13
N PHE A 384 -31.66 -2.60 13.46
CA PHE A 384 -32.69 -2.30 14.44
C PHE A 384 -32.04 -2.18 15.83
N GLU A 385 -32.13 -0.99 16.43
CA GLU A 385 -31.74 -0.74 17.80
C GLU A 385 -32.99 -0.84 18.70
N PRO A 386 -33.12 -1.88 19.55
CA PRO A 386 -34.22 -1.94 20.50
C PRO A 386 -34.14 -0.74 21.45
N SER A 387 -35.28 -0.08 21.67
CA SER A 387 -35.39 0.97 22.70
C SER A 387 -34.97 0.39 24.06
N ARG A 388 -33.88 0.92 24.62
CA ARG A 388 -33.37 0.54 25.95
C ARG A 388 -34.35 0.81 27.06
#